data_AF-A0A0A1XLP6-F1
#
_entry.id   AF-A0A0A1XLP6-F1
#
_cell.length_a   1.000
_cell.length_b   1.000
_cell.length_c   1.000
_cell.angle_alpha   90.00
_cell.angle_beta   90.00
_cell.angle_gamma   90.00
#
_symmetry.space_group_name_H-M   'P 1'
#
loop_
_entity.id
_entity.type
_entity.pdbx_description
1 polymer ?
#
loop_
_entity_poly.entity_id
_entity_poly.type
_entity_poly.pdbx_seq_one_letter_code
_entity_poly.pdbx_strand_id
1 'polypeptide(L)'
;MVSLDCQSRRSTKISVIILGGALCTVMMAYFVFGDNNDEQGLRNLRMISIVFRHGEKTPSSFYPTDPHALHEWPGGLGALTQKGSQQSYNLGKNLRMRYYRLLPPNGIYTQQQVLALSSAAERCIMSAQSVLAGFMPPLDHNKVLPIPWQPAAVNVIPRNEDTLLAQKKPCLKYDTILQKLYNNPPPELRQLNEENAELFKLLTKHSGKVSFIRPFGASIYRCM
;
A
#
# COMPACT_ATOMS: atom_id res chain seq x y z
N MET A 1 -40.35 -30.58 -38.08
CA MET A 1 -40.90 -30.27 -36.76
C MET A 1 -39.84 -30.59 -35.71
N VAL A 2 -39.23 -29.58 -35.10
CA VAL A 2 -38.24 -29.78 -34.04
C VAL A 2 -38.99 -29.79 -32.71
N SER A 3 -39.06 -30.96 -32.07
CA SER A 3 -39.57 -31.11 -30.71
C SER A 3 -38.55 -30.50 -29.74
N LEU A 4 -38.89 -29.36 -29.14
CA LEU A 4 -38.07 -28.74 -28.10
C LEU A 4 -38.29 -29.50 -26.79
N ASP A 5 -37.24 -30.20 -26.38
CA ASP A 5 -37.13 -31.02 -25.18
C ASP A 5 -37.46 -30.22 -23.90
N CYS A 6 -38.64 -30.48 -23.34
CA CYS A 6 -39.16 -29.86 -22.13
C CYS A 6 -38.49 -30.40 -20.84
N GLN A 7 -37.78 -31.54 -20.92
CA GLN A 7 -37.19 -32.23 -19.77
C GLN A 7 -35.85 -31.60 -19.35
N SER A 8 -35.07 -31.09 -20.32
CA SER A 8 -33.81 -30.37 -20.13
C SER A 8 -33.96 -29.15 -19.20
N ARG A 9 -34.98 -28.30 -19.41
CA ARG A 9 -35.20 -27.07 -18.62
C ARG A 9 -35.58 -27.32 -17.16
N ARG A 10 -36.21 -28.45 -16.83
CA ARG A 10 -36.58 -28.80 -15.45
C ARG A 10 -35.36 -29.32 -14.68
N SER A 11 -34.52 -30.12 -15.34
CA SER A 11 -33.27 -30.63 -14.76
C SER A 11 -32.28 -29.49 -14.48
N THR A 12 -32.11 -28.55 -15.41
CA THR A 12 -31.26 -27.36 -15.20
C THR A 12 -31.74 -26.50 -14.03
N LYS A 13 -33.05 -26.26 -13.90
CA LYS A 13 -33.60 -25.48 -12.78
C LYS A 13 -33.35 -26.15 -11.43
N ILE A 14 -33.54 -27.46 -11.33
CA ILE A 14 -33.28 -28.22 -10.10
C ILE A 14 -31.80 -28.17 -9.74
N SER A 15 -30.91 -28.38 -10.72
CA SER A 15 -29.47 -28.31 -10.52
C SER A 15 -29.03 -26.93 -10.02
N VAL A 16 -29.55 -25.84 -10.61
CA VAL A 16 -29.25 -24.46 -10.17
C VAL A 16 -29.72 -24.19 -8.74
N ILE A 17 -30.90 -24.68 -8.35
CA ILE A 17 -31.42 -24.52 -6.98
C ILE A 17 -30.54 -25.27 -5.97
N ILE A 18 -30.13 -26.50 -6.31
CA ILE A 18 -29.27 -27.31 -5.43
C ILE A 18 -27.89 -26.67 -5.28
N LEU A 19 -27.25 -26.27 -6.39
CA LEU A 19 -25.95 -25.60 -6.37
C LEU A 19 -26.02 -24.25 -5.65
N GLY A 20 -27.04 -23.44 -5.92
CA GLY A 20 -27.25 -22.15 -5.25
C GLY A 20 -27.50 -22.32 -3.75
N GLY A 21 -28.29 -23.32 -3.36
CA GLY A 21 -28.53 -23.68 -1.96
C GLY A 21 -27.24 -24.13 -1.26
N ALA A 22 -26.46 -25.01 -1.89
CA ALA A 22 -25.17 -25.46 -1.36
C ALA A 22 -24.16 -24.32 -1.21
N LEU A 23 -24.13 -23.38 -2.15
CA LEU A 23 -23.29 -22.18 -2.06
C LEU A 23 -23.72 -21.27 -0.91
N CYS A 24 -25.03 -21.07 -0.73
CA CYS A 24 -25.58 -20.26 0.36
C CYS A 24 -25.28 -20.89 1.73
N THR A 25 -25.41 -22.21 1.86
CA THR A 25 -25.13 -22.91 3.13
C THR A 25 -23.64 -22.89 3.46
N VAL A 26 -22.75 -23.06 2.48
CA VAL A 26 -21.30 -22.93 2.68
C VAL A 26 -20.92 -21.51 3.07
N MET A 27 -21.47 -20.48 2.42
CA MET A 27 -21.25 -19.09 2.80
C MET A 27 -21.75 -18.81 4.22
N MET A 28 -22.95 -19.27 4.56
CA MET A 28 -23.52 -19.07 5.89
C MET A 28 -22.71 -19.80 6.98
N ALA A 29 -22.25 -21.03 6.70
CA ALA A 29 -21.33 -21.75 7.59
C ALA A 29 -19.99 -21.03 7.75
N TYR A 30 -19.44 -20.44 6.68
CA TYR A 30 -18.23 -19.63 6.77
C TYR A 30 -18.44 -18.37 7.62
N PHE A 31 -19.57 -17.66 7.44
CA PHE A 31 -19.91 -16.51 8.27
C PHE A 31 -20.12 -16.87 9.75
N VAL A 32 -20.71 -18.03 10.05
CA VAL A 32 -21.02 -18.44 11.43
C VAL A 32 -19.81 -19.07 12.15
N PHE A 33 -19.01 -19.87 11.44
CA PHE A 33 -17.94 -20.66 12.05
C PHE A 33 -16.52 -20.20 11.69
N GLY A 34 -16.34 -19.45 10.60
CA GLY A 34 -15.03 -18.94 10.17
C GLY A 34 -14.47 -17.84 11.08
N ASP A 35 -15.34 -17.06 11.74
CA ASP A 35 -14.96 -15.90 12.57
C ASP A 35 -14.36 -16.30 13.94
N ASN A 36 -14.68 -17.51 14.44
CA ASN A 36 -14.32 -17.92 15.81
C ASN A 36 -12.81 -18.14 16.01
N ASN A 37 -12.08 -18.57 14.97
CA ASN A 37 -10.63 -18.72 15.02
C ASN A 37 -9.91 -17.37 15.11
N ASP A 38 -10.40 -16.37 14.38
CA ASP A 38 -9.93 -14.99 14.49
C ASP A 38 -10.32 -14.38 15.83
N GLU A 39 -11.47 -14.77 16.41
CA GLU A 39 -11.88 -14.28 17.72
C GLU A 39 -10.92 -14.69 18.84
N GLN A 40 -10.51 -15.96 18.89
CA GLN A 40 -9.57 -16.45 19.90
C GLN A 40 -8.14 -15.95 19.67
N GLY A 41 -7.71 -15.82 18.40
CA GLY A 41 -6.43 -15.21 18.04
C GLY A 41 -6.35 -13.73 18.39
N LEU A 42 -7.41 -12.95 18.11
CA LEU A 42 -7.50 -11.53 18.45
C LEU A 42 -7.60 -11.28 19.95
N ARG A 43 -8.17 -12.21 20.74
CA ARG A 43 -8.18 -12.13 22.22
C ARG A 43 -6.77 -12.20 22.83
N ASN A 44 -5.83 -12.85 22.14
CA ASN A 44 -4.43 -12.97 22.58
C ASN A 44 -3.48 -11.97 21.92
N LEU A 45 -3.91 -11.30 20.85
CA LEU A 45 -3.10 -10.30 20.16
C LEU A 45 -2.84 -9.11 21.10
N ARG A 46 -1.56 -8.81 21.35
CA ARG A 46 -1.14 -7.74 22.28
C ARG A 46 -0.62 -6.48 21.57
N MET A 47 -0.06 -6.64 20.38
CA MET A 47 0.57 -5.55 19.63
C MET A 47 0.57 -5.88 18.13
N ILE A 48 0.49 -4.84 17.32
CA ILE A 48 0.74 -4.91 15.87
C ILE A 48 1.76 -3.84 15.48
N SER A 49 2.55 -4.14 14.46
CA SER A 49 3.38 -3.16 13.76
C SER A 49 3.01 -3.20 12.29
N ILE A 50 2.63 -2.04 11.74
CA ILE A 50 2.15 -1.93 10.36
C ILE A 50 3.08 -1.00 9.61
N VAL A 51 3.68 -1.50 8.54
CA VAL A 51 4.48 -0.72 7.60
C VAL A 51 3.76 -0.73 6.26
N PHE A 52 3.50 0.46 5.71
CA PHE A 52 2.80 0.60 4.44
C PHE A 52 3.45 1.70 3.60
N ARG A 53 3.27 1.60 2.29
CA ARG A 53 3.68 2.63 1.34
C ARG A 53 2.61 3.73 1.28
N HIS A 54 3.04 4.97 1.02
CA HIS A 54 2.14 6.06 0.69
C HIS A 54 1.15 5.69 -0.43
N GLY A 55 0.01 6.39 -0.49
CA GLY A 55 -0.96 6.22 -1.59
C GLY A 55 -0.43 6.70 -2.94
N GLU A 56 -1.25 6.59 -3.99
CA GLU A 56 -0.93 7.13 -5.31
C GLU A 56 -0.43 8.58 -5.26
N LYS A 57 0.64 8.85 -6.02
CA LYS A 57 1.27 10.16 -6.12
C LYS A 57 1.55 10.54 -7.57
N THR A 58 1.77 11.83 -7.81
CA THR A 58 2.29 12.33 -9.09
C THR A 58 3.74 11.86 -9.34
N PRO A 59 4.26 11.95 -10.57
CA PRO A 59 5.65 11.64 -10.88
C PRO A 59 6.62 12.42 -9.98
N SER A 60 7.74 11.82 -9.58
CA SER A 60 8.76 12.53 -8.76
C SER A 60 9.78 13.29 -9.60
N SER A 61 9.88 12.95 -10.89
CA SER A 61 10.83 13.52 -11.84
C SER A 61 10.48 13.01 -13.24
N PHE A 62 10.89 13.75 -14.27
CA PHE A 62 10.74 13.35 -15.66
C PHE A 62 12.04 12.80 -16.24
N TYR A 63 11.93 12.01 -17.30
CA TYR A 63 13.07 11.69 -18.17
C TYR A 63 13.21 12.77 -19.26
N PRO A 64 14.41 12.94 -19.87
CA PRO A 64 14.68 14.04 -20.79
C PRO A 64 13.69 14.23 -21.95
N THR A 65 13.14 13.13 -22.48
CA THR A 65 12.20 13.14 -23.61
C THR A 65 10.74 12.91 -23.20
N ASP A 66 10.40 13.12 -21.93
CA ASP A 66 9.04 12.90 -21.43
C ASP A 66 8.05 13.91 -22.06
N PRO A 67 7.05 13.47 -22.84
CA PRO A 67 6.09 14.37 -23.47
C PRO A 67 5.21 15.11 -22.45
N HIS A 68 5.16 14.64 -21.19
CA HIS A 68 4.41 15.25 -20.10
C HIS A 68 5.29 16.06 -19.15
N ALA A 69 6.52 16.40 -19.52
CA ALA A 69 7.41 17.20 -18.68
C ALA A 69 6.84 18.60 -18.34
N LEU A 70 6.01 19.16 -19.24
CA LEU A 70 5.32 20.43 -19.05
C LEU A 70 3.87 20.27 -18.55
N HIS A 71 3.43 19.05 -18.29
CA HIS A 71 2.09 18.82 -17.75
C HIS A 71 1.99 19.38 -16.32
N GLU A 72 0.92 20.12 -16.04
CA GLU A 72 0.62 20.64 -14.71
C GLU A 72 0.05 19.54 -13.83
N TRP A 73 0.94 18.82 -13.14
CA TRP A 73 0.55 17.81 -12.15
C TRP A 73 -0.06 18.49 -10.92
N PRO A 74 -1.31 18.16 -10.53
CA PRO A 74 -1.93 18.73 -9.33
C PRO A 74 -1.07 18.47 -8.08
N GLY A 75 -0.76 19.55 -7.35
CA GLY A 75 0.14 19.50 -6.18
C GLY A 75 1.64 19.43 -6.51
N GLY A 76 2.02 19.40 -7.79
CA GLY A 76 3.41 19.33 -8.22
C GLY A 76 3.99 17.91 -8.20
N LEU A 77 5.32 17.80 -8.30
CA LEU A 77 6.01 16.51 -8.39
C LEU A 77 6.10 15.78 -7.06
N GLY A 78 5.77 14.49 -7.07
CA GLY A 78 5.81 13.62 -5.90
C GLY A 78 4.73 13.90 -4.85
N ALA A 79 3.72 14.70 -5.20
CA ALA A 79 2.58 15.02 -4.35
C ALA A 79 1.57 13.87 -4.30
N LEU A 80 0.92 13.69 -3.14
CA LEU A 80 -0.13 12.69 -2.97
C LEU A 80 -1.39 13.14 -3.74
N THR A 81 -1.97 12.23 -4.53
CA THR A 81 -3.22 12.54 -5.24
C THR A 81 -4.42 12.38 -4.31
N GLN A 82 -5.58 12.92 -4.71
CA GLN A 82 -6.84 12.67 -4.01
C GLN A 82 -7.15 11.16 -3.94
N LYS A 83 -6.90 10.45 -5.05
CA LYS A 83 -7.02 8.98 -5.11
C LYS A 83 -6.05 8.30 -4.15
N GLY A 84 -4.81 8.79 -4.02
CA GLY A 84 -3.85 8.29 -3.04
C GLY A 84 -4.32 8.45 -1.60
N SER A 85 -4.91 9.62 -1.28
CA SER A 85 -5.51 9.86 0.04
C SER A 85 -6.67 8.88 0.32
N GLN A 86 -7.53 8.65 -0.67
CA GLN A 86 -8.64 7.69 -0.54
C GLN A 86 -8.15 6.25 -0.38
N GLN A 87 -7.09 5.85 -1.10
CA GLN A 87 -6.47 4.53 -0.94
C GLN A 87 -5.95 4.33 0.49
N SER A 88 -5.23 5.32 1.02
CA SER A 88 -4.73 5.30 2.40
C SER A 88 -5.87 5.27 3.42
N TYR A 89 -6.94 6.05 3.21
CA TYR A 89 -8.13 5.99 4.06
C TYR A 89 -8.80 4.60 4.05
N ASN A 90 -8.95 4.01 2.87
CA ASN A 90 -9.53 2.67 2.74
C ASN A 90 -8.64 1.60 3.37
N LEU A 91 -7.31 1.73 3.29
CA LEU A 91 -6.38 0.88 4.02
C LEU A 91 -6.66 0.98 5.53
N GLY A 92 -6.81 2.18 6.08
CA GLY A 92 -7.18 2.40 7.46
C GLY A 92 -8.48 1.69 7.85
N LYS A 93 -9.52 1.81 7.03
CA LYS A 93 -10.80 1.10 7.24
C LYS A 93 -10.62 -0.42 7.27
N ASN A 94 -9.85 -0.96 6.33
CA ASN A 94 -9.59 -2.40 6.26
C ASN A 94 -8.82 -2.91 7.49
N LEU A 95 -7.82 -2.14 7.94
CA LEU A 95 -7.10 -2.45 9.17
C LEU A 95 -8.02 -2.41 10.38
N ARG A 96 -8.95 -1.45 10.44
CA ARG A 96 -9.90 -1.33 11.56
C ARG A 96 -10.77 -2.56 11.68
N MET A 97 -11.29 -3.07 10.57
CA MET A 97 -12.12 -4.29 10.58
C MET A 97 -11.42 -5.46 11.27
N ARG A 98 -10.10 -5.58 11.08
CA ARG A 98 -9.30 -6.66 11.67
C ARG A 98 -8.80 -6.35 13.09
N TYR A 99 -8.46 -5.10 13.39
CA TYR A 99 -7.70 -4.74 14.60
C TYR A 99 -8.42 -3.80 15.56
N TYR A 100 -9.73 -3.55 15.39
CA TYR A 100 -10.48 -2.62 16.24
C TYR A 100 -10.37 -2.92 17.75
N ARG A 101 -10.17 -4.19 18.12
CA ARG A 101 -10.03 -4.63 19.53
C ARG A 101 -8.74 -4.16 20.21
N LEU A 102 -7.72 -3.79 19.44
CA LEU A 102 -6.47 -3.20 19.96
C LEU A 102 -6.56 -1.68 20.10
N LEU A 103 -7.58 -1.06 19.51
CA LEU A 103 -7.74 0.39 19.59
C LEU A 103 -8.26 0.80 20.98
N PRO A 104 -7.99 2.04 21.40
CA PRO A 104 -8.57 2.61 22.62
C PRO A 104 -10.08 2.32 22.72
N PRO A 105 -10.57 1.76 23.85
CA PRO A 105 -11.98 1.39 23.99
C PRO A 105 -12.96 2.57 23.85
N ASN A 106 -12.53 3.77 24.23
CA ASN A 106 -13.29 5.02 24.05
C ASN A 106 -13.22 5.58 22.62
N GLY A 107 -12.44 4.93 21.74
CA GLY A 107 -12.19 5.33 20.37
C GLY A 107 -11.30 6.55 20.21
N ILE A 108 -10.68 7.07 21.28
CA ILE A 108 -9.86 8.29 21.23
C ILE A 108 -8.37 7.98 21.18
N TYR A 109 -7.65 8.63 20.27
CA TYR A 109 -6.20 8.51 20.16
C TYR A 109 -5.48 8.81 21.47
N THR A 110 -4.52 7.95 21.83
CA THR A 110 -3.57 8.18 22.93
C THR A 110 -2.17 7.74 22.50
N GLN A 111 -1.15 8.51 22.88
CA GLN A 111 0.24 8.21 22.52
C GLN A 111 0.74 6.90 23.15
N GLN A 112 0.16 6.48 24.27
CA GLN A 112 0.52 5.24 24.97
C GLN A 112 0.05 3.98 24.24
N GLN A 113 -1.01 4.07 23.43
CA GLN A 113 -1.60 2.92 22.74
C GLN A 113 -1.32 2.93 21.23
N VAL A 114 -1.15 4.10 20.62
CA VAL A 114 -0.94 4.22 19.17
C VAL A 114 0.23 5.16 18.89
N LEU A 115 1.25 4.61 18.25
CA LEU A 115 2.40 5.36 17.74
C LEU A 115 2.35 5.35 16.20
N ALA A 116 2.17 6.52 15.60
CA ALA A 116 2.32 6.70 14.17
C ALA A 116 3.64 7.41 13.87
N LEU A 117 4.42 6.83 12.96
CA LEU A 117 5.72 7.33 12.53
C LEU A 117 5.75 7.37 11.00
N SER A 118 6.23 8.47 10.44
CA SER A 118 6.31 8.68 8.99
C SER A 118 7.68 9.23 8.59
N SER A 119 8.06 9.02 7.33
CA SER A 119 9.20 9.71 6.75
C SER A 119 8.83 11.16 6.43
N ALA A 120 9.81 12.05 6.35
CA ALA A 120 9.58 13.49 6.13
C ALA A 120 9.01 13.88 4.75
N ALA A 121 8.68 12.94 3.87
CA ALA A 121 8.02 13.28 2.61
C ALA A 121 6.54 13.62 2.86
N GLU A 122 6.06 14.76 2.33
CA GLU A 122 4.68 15.23 2.54
C GLU A 122 3.64 14.17 2.20
N ARG A 123 3.81 13.49 1.06
CA ARG A 123 2.92 12.38 0.65
C ARG A 123 2.81 11.26 1.68
N CYS A 124 3.87 10.98 2.44
CA CYS A 124 3.90 9.93 3.45
C CYS A 124 3.17 10.40 4.72
N ILE A 125 3.37 11.66 5.12
CA ILE A 125 2.67 12.27 6.26
C ILE A 125 1.16 12.31 5.98
N MET A 126 0.76 12.81 4.80
CA MET A 126 -0.65 12.86 4.39
C MET A 126 -1.29 11.47 4.26
N SER A 127 -0.53 10.48 3.77
CA SER A 127 -1.00 9.08 3.72
C SER A 127 -1.20 8.52 5.13
N ALA A 128 -0.27 8.77 6.07
CA ALA A 128 -0.41 8.33 7.45
C ALA A 128 -1.62 8.96 8.15
N GLN A 129 -1.85 10.27 7.94
CA GLN A 129 -3.05 10.96 8.43
C GLN A 129 -4.33 10.34 7.84
N SER A 130 -4.33 10.03 6.55
CA SER A 130 -5.47 9.39 5.87
C SER A 130 -5.74 7.98 6.40
N VAL A 131 -4.70 7.17 6.62
CA VAL A 131 -4.81 5.86 7.28
C VAL A 131 -5.42 6.01 8.66
N LEU A 132 -4.91 6.93 9.49
CA LEU A 132 -5.43 7.16 10.85
C LEU A 132 -6.90 7.60 10.83
N ALA A 133 -7.30 8.44 9.87
CA ALA A 133 -8.69 8.85 9.71
C ALA A 133 -9.64 7.67 9.41
N GLY A 134 -9.19 6.67 8.63
CA GLY A 134 -9.98 5.45 8.37
C GLY A 134 -9.87 4.40 9.47
N PHE A 135 -8.72 4.36 10.17
CA PHE A 135 -8.42 3.35 11.17
C PHE A 135 -9.04 3.69 12.54
N MET A 136 -9.03 4.97 12.89
CA MET A 136 -9.46 5.50 14.19
C MET A 136 -10.48 6.65 14.07
N PRO A 137 -11.63 6.47 13.39
CA PRO A 137 -12.72 7.41 13.57
C PRO A 137 -13.20 7.40 15.04
N PRO A 138 -13.52 8.57 15.62
CA PRO A 138 -14.07 8.65 16.97
C PRO A 138 -15.43 7.94 17.04
N LEU A 139 -15.79 7.42 18.22
CA LEU A 139 -17.13 6.91 18.47
C LEU A 139 -18.15 8.05 18.45
N ASP A 140 -19.40 7.76 18.11
CA ASP A 140 -20.41 8.81 17.90
C ASP A 140 -20.64 9.72 19.12
N HIS A 141 -20.53 9.16 20.33
CA HIS A 141 -20.67 9.87 21.59
C HIS A 141 -19.38 10.56 22.08
N ASN A 142 -18.23 10.31 21.43
CA ASN A 142 -16.92 10.84 21.79
C ASN A 142 -16.27 11.61 20.63
N LYS A 143 -17.05 12.42 19.90
CA LYS A 143 -16.48 13.24 18.83
C LYS A 143 -15.71 14.42 19.42
N VAL A 144 -14.42 14.50 19.09
CA VAL A 144 -13.56 15.64 19.49
C VAL A 144 -13.88 16.88 18.66
N LEU A 145 -14.39 16.68 17.44
CA LEU A 145 -14.70 17.73 16.45
C LEU A 145 -16.08 17.49 15.83
N PRO A 146 -16.71 18.49 15.18
CA PRO A 146 -18.04 18.35 14.55
C PRO A 146 -18.05 17.46 13.28
N ILE A 147 -17.04 16.60 13.12
CA ILE A 147 -16.86 15.67 12.01
C ILE A 147 -16.42 14.30 12.56
N PRO A 148 -16.67 13.18 11.86
CA PRO A 148 -16.23 11.84 12.29
C PRO A 148 -14.72 11.64 12.07
N TRP A 149 -13.92 12.57 12.57
CA TRP A 149 -12.46 12.59 12.51
C TRP A 149 -11.92 13.12 13.85
N GLN A 150 -10.74 12.66 14.23
CA GLN A 150 -10.04 13.14 15.40
C GLN A 150 -8.57 13.42 15.07
N PRO A 151 -7.93 14.39 15.74
CA PRO A 151 -6.50 14.58 15.66
C PRO A 151 -5.77 13.35 16.22
N ALA A 152 -4.82 12.82 15.45
CA ALA A 152 -3.89 11.79 15.88
C ALA A 152 -2.47 12.20 15.48
N ALA A 153 -1.52 12.08 16.41
CA ALA A 153 -0.17 12.55 16.17
C ALA A 153 0.57 11.63 15.19
N VAL A 154 1.22 12.22 14.18
CA VAL A 154 2.14 11.54 13.26
C VAL A 154 3.54 12.09 13.52
N ASN A 155 4.39 11.29 14.15
CA ASN A 155 5.79 11.64 14.36
C ASN A 155 6.53 11.53 13.04
N VAL A 156 7.50 12.41 12.82
CA VAL A 156 8.26 12.49 11.56
C VAL A 156 9.75 12.42 11.86
N ILE A 157 10.46 11.54 11.14
CA ILE A 157 11.93 11.54 11.18
C ILE A 157 12.45 12.44 10.06
N PRO A 158 13.31 13.44 10.36
CA PRO A 158 13.96 14.26 9.34
C PRO A 158 14.69 13.40 8.32
N ARG A 159 14.58 13.74 7.04
CA ARG A 159 15.10 12.88 5.94
C ARG A 159 16.60 12.59 6.08
N ASN A 160 17.41 13.56 6.45
CA ASN A 160 18.86 13.43 6.65
C ASN A 160 19.24 12.68 7.93
N GLU A 161 18.28 12.36 8.80
CA GLU A 161 18.48 11.59 10.03
C GLU A 161 17.77 10.23 9.97
N ASP A 162 16.92 10.03 8.97
CA ASP A 162 16.10 8.84 8.80
C ASP A 162 16.96 7.61 8.45
N THR A 163 17.17 6.76 9.44
CA THR A 163 17.83 5.44 9.33
C THR A 163 16.84 4.29 9.20
N LEU A 164 15.53 4.56 9.27
CA LEU A 164 14.51 3.54 9.45
C LEU A 164 13.59 3.42 8.24
N LEU A 165 12.90 4.50 7.88
CA LEU A 165 11.84 4.51 6.86
C LEU A 165 12.40 4.87 5.49
N ALA A 166 12.90 6.08 5.31
CA ALA A 166 13.48 6.52 4.05
C ALA A 166 14.93 6.09 3.87
N GLN A 167 15.63 5.78 4.96
CA GLN A 167 17.05 5.39 4.99
C GLN A 167 17.93 6.39 4.22
N LYS A 168 17.72 7.69 4.49
CA LYS A 168 18.39 8.82 3.82
C LYS A 168 19.43 9.51 4.69
N LYS A 169 19.70 9.02 5.89
CA LYS A 169 20.87 9.43 6.66
C LYS A 169 22.15 9.15 5.86
N PRO A 170 23.03 10.16 5.65
CA PRO A 170 24.29 9.96 4.96
C PRO A 170 25.12 8.84 5.58
N CYS A 171 25.63 7.93 4.74
CA CYS A 171 26.40 6.77 5.19
C CYS A 171 27.50 6.44 4.17
N LEU A 172 28.72 6.91 4.45
CA LEU A 172 29.88 6.73 3.56
C LEU A 172 30.16 5.26 3.22
N LYS A 173 29.97 4.35 4.20
CA LYS A 173 30.14 2.91 3.99
C LYS A 173 29.12 2.36 3.00
N TYR A 174 27.86 2.77 3.10
CA TYR A 174 26.82 2.39 2.14
C TYR A 174 27.16 2.91 0.74
N ASP A 175 27.53 4.18 0.62
CA ASP A 175 27.87 4.80 -0.67
C ASP A 175 29.07 4.09 -1.33
N THR A 176 30.08 3.73 -0.53
CA THR A 176 31.26 2.99 -0.99
C THR A 176 30.90 1.60 -1.50
N ILE A 177 30.06 0.86 -0.76
CA ILE A 177 29.60 -0.47 -1.15
C ILE A 177 28.72 -0.40 -2.41
N LEU A 178 27.82 0.58 -2.47
CA LEU A 178 26.95 0.79 -3.62
C LEU A 178 27.76 1.13 -4.87
N GLN A 179 28.78 1.98 -4.75
CA GLN A 179 29.68 2.30 -5.84
C GLN A 179 30.49 1.08 -6.29
N LYS A 180 31.00 0.27 -5.36
CA LYS A 180 31.70 -1.00 -5.71
C LYS A 180 30.77 -1.95 -6.46
N LEU A 181 29.51 -2.04 -6.06
CA LEU A 181 28.49 -2.87 -6.69
C LEU A 181 28.13 -2.36 -8.10
N TYR A 182 28.17 -1.05 -8.34
CA TYR A 182 27.99 -0.47 -9.68
C TYR A 182 29.19 -0.68 -10.60
N ASN A 183 30.41 -0.59 -10.06
CA ASN A 183 31.62 -0.78 -10.86
C ASN A 183 31.90 -2.26 -11.16
N ASN A 184 31.58 -3.14 -10.21
CA ASN A 184 31.83 -4.58 -10.29
C ASN A 184 30.55 -5.35 -9.89
N PRO A 185 29.52 -5.37 -10.76
CA PRO A 185 28.30 -6.10 -10.49
C PRO A 185 28.55 -7.62 -10.45
N PRO A 186 27.84 -8.36 -9.57
CA PRO A 186 27.93 -9.81 -9.50
C PRO A 186 27.46 -10.46 -10.83
N PRO A 187 27.90 -11.69 -11.12
CA PRO A 187 27.58 -12.38 -12.39
C PRO A 187 26.09 -12.37 -12.73
N GLU A 188 25.21 -12.54 -11.75
CA GLU A 188 23.76 -12.58 -11.93
C GLU A 188 23.20 -11.24 -12.44
N LEU A 189 23.74 -10.12 -11.95
CA LEU A 189 23.35 -8.79 -12.43
C LEU A 189 23.95 -8.46 -13.80
N ARG A 190 25.12 -9.02 -14.12
CA ARG A 190 25.70 -8.90 -15.48
C ARG A 190 24.84 -9.66 -16.48
N GLN A 191 24.50 -10.91 -16.18
CA GLN A 191 23.63 -11.74 -17.01
C GLN A 191 22.26 -11.08 -17.22
N LEU A 192 21.63 -10.58 -16.15
CA LEU A 192 20.35 -9.88 -16.28
C LEU A 192 20.45 -8.62 -17.15
N ASN A 193 21.60 -7.93 -17.12
CA ASN A 193 21.85 -6.79 -17.99
C ASN A 193 22.01 -7.19 -19.47
N GLU A 194 22.72 -8.28 -19.73
CA GLU A 194 22.94 -8.84 -21.07
C GLU A 194 21.63 -9.34 -21.68
N GLU A 195 20.83 -10.09 -20.91
CA GLU A 195 19.50 -10.60 -21.32
C GLU A 195 18.53 -9.48 -21.68
N ASN A 196 18.66 -8.30 -21.05
CA ASN A 196 17.80 -7.14 -21.28
C ASN A 196 18.44 -6.04 -22.13
N ALA A 197 19.58 -6.30 -22.78
CA ALA A 197 20.36 -5.29 -23.51
C ALA A 197 19.54 -4.57 -24.60
N GLU A 198 18.73 -5.30 -25.37
CA GLU A 198 17.88 -4.71 -26.41
C GLU A 198 16.77 -3.83 -25.83
N LEU A 199 16.15 -4.25 -24.72
CA LEU A 199 15.19 -3.43 -24.00
C LEU A 199 15.84 -2.12 -23.51
N PHE A 200 17.04 -2.21 -22.94
CA PHE A 200 17.78 -1.03 -22.48
C PHE A 200 18.19 -0.09 -23.59
N LYS A 201 18.56 -0.62 -24.76
CA LYS A 201 18.85 0.17 -25.95
C LYS A 201 17.59 0.92 -26.41
N LEU A 202 16.44 0.24 -26.43
CA LEU A 202 15.15 0.85 -26.75
C LEU A 202 14.79 1.96 -25.74
N LEU A 203 14.85 1.66 -24.44
CA LEU A 203 14.54 2.62 -23.39
C LEU A 203 15.49 3.82 -23.42
N THR A 204 16.78 3.61 -23.67
CA THR A 204 17.77 4.69 -23.79
C THR A 204 17.45 5.61 -24.96
N LYS A 205 17.13 5.04 -26.12
CA LYS A 205 16.74 5.79 -27.32
C LYS A 205 15.50 6.65 -27.08
N HIS A 206 14.47 6.08 -26.44
CA HIS A 206 13.18 6.75 -26.30
C HIS A 206 13.03 7.63 -25.06
N SER A 207 13.80 7.37 -23.98
CA SER A 207 13.78 8.20 -22.77
C SER A 207 14.85 9.30 -22.76
N GLY A 208 15.82 9.25 -23.69
CA GLY A 208 16.97 10.15 -23.67
C GLY A 208 17.90 9.93 -22.46
N LYS A 209 17.74 8.80 -21.74
CA LYS A 209 18.51 8.47 -20.54
C LYS A 209 19.04 7.05 -20.61
N VAL A 210 20.35 6.92 -20.41
CA VAL A 210 21.02 5.62 -20.38
C VAL A 210 20.33 4.71 -19.35
N SER A 211 19.78 3.61 -19.86
CA SER A 211 19.02 2.62 -19.09
C SER A 211 19.85 1.34 -18.98
N PHE A 212 20.08 0.87 -17.77
CA PHE A 212 20.59 -0.47 -17.46
C PHE A 212 20.19 -0.79 -16.01
N ILE A 213 20.10 -2.07 -15.65
CA ILE A 213 19.83 -2.45 -14.27
C ILE A 213 21.04 -2.08 -13.43
N ARG A 214 20.84 -1.03 -12.65
CA ARG A 214 21.69 -0.69 -11.53
C ARG A 214 21.25 -1.57 -10.35
N PRO A 215 22.17 -2.31 -9.70
CA PRO A 215 21.89 -3.09 -8.52
C PRO A 215 20.94 -2.38 -7.55
N PHE A 216 19.96 -3.14 -7.06
CA PHE A 216 18.89 -2.71 -6.15
C PHE A 216 19.45 -1.87 -4.99
N GLY A 217 19.25 -0.55 -5.04
CA GLY A 217 19.72 0.36 -3.99
C GLY A 217 19.36 1.83 -4.22
N ALA A 218 19.39 2.31 -5.46
CA ALA A 218 19.09 3.73 -5.71
C ALA A 218 17.61 4.05 -5.96
N SER A 219 16.77 3.07 -6.36
CA SER A 219 15.39 3.34 -6.80
C SER A 219 14.31 2.91 -5.80
N ILE A 220 14.50 1.81 -5.04
CA ILE A 220 13.53 1.39 -4.02
C ILE A 220 13.44 2.42 -2.88
N TYR A 221 14.56 2.96 -2.42
CA TYR A 221 14.57 4.08 -1.46
C TYR A 221 14.31 5.45 -2.12
N ARG A 222 14.07 5.53 -3.43
CA ARG A 222 13.57 6.75 -4.08
C ARG A 222 12.04 6.74 -4.18
N CYS A 223 11.44 5.57 -4.09
CA CYS A 223 10.00 5.33 -4.21
C CYS A 223 9.31 4.92 -2.89
N MET A 224 10.08 4.70 -1.82
CA MET A 224 9.62 4.83 -0.43
C MET A 224 9.84 6.27 0.06
#